data_AF-A0A512UD37-F1
#
_entry.id   AF-A0A512UD37-F1
#
_cell.length_a   1.000
_cell.length_b   1.000
_cell.length_c   1.000
_cell.angle_alpha   90.00
_cell.angle_beta   90.00
_cell.angle_gamma   90.00
#
_symmetry.space_group_name_H-M   'P 1'
#
loop_
_entity.id
_entity.type
_entity.pdbx_description
1 polymer ?
#
loop_
_entity_poly.entity_id
_entity_poly.type
_entity_poly.pdbx_seq_one_letter_code
_entity_poly.pdbx_strand_id
1 'polypeptide(L)'
;MSNTYSVVDGSGRYLANVIAKRGRNEIQFYPLTGSSHGPVDETQVTRHELQTDSDIADVAWINDSAVPVTPSKKSAKKRSASAILAAESATSSPKTPQTPFSPQQKRPQWPKWPKWSARLAKWLLHSIVVPASVSVPEPPISLAATTNDNSVWMLGASGSICSVNVIDGEITKSIRFGRIDPDVCVIAECKYKTKKRRNCPDTEELFVASSRLHLIDGAKCRGYQIAEFFDPEDDEETNKAPIASIVTATTDGSIIVTNRDDSSVLQLYDVADPSQNPVLLQCKSSDIHSVRTLKDEYVVAFTSKGAELFAIKDEISTKPVACIQPRLSRVSFENLYWSNQHGVVGVWYDGNQPRFTPISEDLAFDGHYKIPISVKPTVPSDEPEEDTVADITFTAENGADVTITNIPATNDNEENIKSTIRQFASSEHCASLVENLFEVISARVAEDPSRKTSLSVWLRWILLAHGGHISKQKRFADNLHALQSSLEDGMDLMSKLLALQGRLQLLKAQAELRNSVANGDNAFGADVEADEQERELDALNDTFNTTANIEESVIYANGENDDFEDALSTQADTAKDDISYENGEEDTVDEDVTASTK
;
A
#
# COMPACT_ATOMS: atom_id res chain seq x y z
N MET A 1 -1.18 15.99 -14.38
CA MET A 1 -1.36 14.54 -14.49
C MET A 1 -0.93 13.95 -13.17
N SER A 2 -1.73 13.06 -12.57
CA SER A 2 -1.28 12.28 -11.42
C SER A 2 -0.13 11.39 -11.88
N ASN A 3 1.06 11.55 -11.34
CA ASN A 3 2.16 10.63 -11.62
C ASN A 3 1.72 9.24 -11.11
N THR A 4 1.42 8.33 -12.03
CA THR A 4 1.20 6.92 -11.71
C THR A 4 2.57 6.33 -11.44
N TYR A 5 2.85 6.03 -10.17
CA TYR A 5 4.11 5.40 -9.79
C TYR A 5 3.95 3.89 -9.82
N SER A 6 4.82 3.23 -10.58
CA SER A 6 4.97 1.78 -10.52
C SER A 6 6.37 1.43 -10.03
N VAL A 7 6.45 0.58 -9.01
CA VAL A 7 7.70 0.17 -8.39
C VAL A 7 7.71 -1.35 -8.28
N VAL A 8 8.69 -1.98 -8.94
CA VAL A 8 8.94 -3.42 -8.83
C VAL A 8 9.79 -3.66 -7.60
N ASP A 9 9.48 -4.70 -6.84
CA ASP A 9 10.26 -5.06 -5.66
C ASP A 9 11.66 -5.59 -6.04
N GLY A 10 12.58 -5.61 -5.08
CA GLY A 10 13.95 -6.07 -5.33
C GLY A 10 14.06 -7.52 -5.78
N SER A 11 13.03 -8.34 -5.57
CA SER A 11 12.99 -9.74 -6.03
C SER A 11 12.36 -9.94 -7.41
N GLY A 12 11.75 -8.89 -7.99
CA GLY A 12 11.03 -8.97 -9.26
C GLY A 12 9.76 -9.82 -9.20
N ARG A 13 9.20 -10.04 -8.02
CA ARG A 13 8.01 -10.87 -7.78
C ARG A 13 6.74 -10.05 -7.63
N TYR A 14 6.84 -8.77 -7.30
CA TYR A 14 5.69 -7.91 -7.07
C TYR A 14 5.90 -6.54 -7.72
N LEU A 15 4.83 -6.02 -8.31
CA LEU A 15 4.73 -4.62 -8.73
C LEU A 15 3.73 -3.91 -7.81
N ALA A 16 4.17 -2.84 -7.17
CA ALA A 16 3.28 -1.88 -6.52
C ALA A 16 2.89 -0.83 -7.55
N ASN A 17 1.59 -0.64 -7.76
CA ASN A 17 1.01 0.40 -8.59
C ASN A 17 0.29 1.41 -7.69
N VAL A 18 0.68 2.67 -7.78
CA VAL A 18 0.16 3.75 -6.95
C VAL A 18 -0.73 4.64 -7.81
N ILE A 19 -1.99 4.76 -7.40
CA ILE A 19 -2.99 5.58 -8.06
C ILE A 19 -3.35 6.72 -7.10
N ALA A 20 -2.87 7.92 -7.40
CA ALA A 20 -3.25 9.14 -6.69
C ALA A 20 -4.24 9.94 -7.54
N LYS A 21 -5.52 9.97 -7.16
CA LYS A 21 -6.56 10.78 -7.80
C LYS A 21 -7.21 11.71 -6.78
N ARG A 22 -7.74 12.85 -7.24
CA ARG A 22 -8.53 13.75 -6.40
C ARG A 22 -9.66 12.96 -5.75
N GLY A 23 -9.60 12.79 -4.44
CA GLY A 23 -10.61 12.05 -3.68
C GLY A 23 -10.46 10.53 -3.68
N ARG A 24 -9.40 9.94 -4.26
CA ARG A 24 -9.12 8.50 -4.17
C ARG A 24 -7.63 8.22 -4.30
N ASN A 25 -7.04 7.72 -3.23
CA ASN A 25 -5.69 7.20 -3.22
C ASN A 25 -5.75 5.68 -3.07
N GLU A 26 -5.06 4.94 -3.92
CA GLU A 26 -5.11 3.49 -3.92
C GLU A 26 -3.73 2.93 -4.26
N ILE A 27 -3.32 1.89 -3.53
CA ILE A 27 -2.15 1.09 -3.85
C ILE A 27 -2.62 -0.31 -4.23
N GLN A 28 -2.14 -0.79 -5.35
CA GLN A 28 -2.43 -2.11 -5.86
C GLN A 28 -1.14 -2.92 -5.94
N PHE A 29 -1.14 -4.14 -5.43
CA PHE A 29 0.00 -5.05 -5.54
C PHE A 29 -0.31 -6.14 -6.55
N TYR A 30 0.52 -6.23 -7.58
CA TYR A 30 0.42 -7.22 -8.65
C TYR A 30 1.50 -8.29 -8.44
N PRO A 31 1.13 -9.54 -8.14
CA PRO A 31 2.07 -10.65 -8.15
C PRO A 31 2.51 -10.94 -9.57
N LEU A 32 3.80 -10.75 -9.82
CA LEU A 32 4.49 -11.06 -11.08
C LEU A 32 4.87 -12.55 -11.13
N THR A 33 4.04 -13.38 -10.50
CA THR A 33 4.22 -14.83 -10.47
C THR A 33 4.18 -15.31 -11.90
N GLY A 34 5.21 -16.07 -12.30
CA GLY A 34 5.28 -16.73 -13.58
C GLY A 34 4.16 -17.77 -13.71
N SER A 35 2.99 -17.26 -14.07
CA SER A 35 1.86 -17.95 -14.63
C SER A 35 2.18 -18.65 -15.94
N SER A 36 1.76 -19.88 -16.20
CA SER A 36 1.52 -20.29 -17.60
C SER A 36 0.43 -19.43 -18.25
N HIS A 37 -0.41 -18.77 -17.44
CA HIS A 37 -1.53 -17.94 -17.89
C HIS A 37 -1.17 -16.47 -18.16
N GLY A 38 0.08 -16.06 -17.91
CA GLY A 38 0.53 -14.69 -18.17
C GLY A 38 1.58 -14.20 -17.17
N PRO A 39 2.09 -12.98 -17.37
CA PRO A 39 3.12 -12.38 -16.52
C PRO A 39 2.64 -12.02 -15.12
N VAL A 40 1.32 -11.97 -14.89
CA VAL A 40 0.71 -11.56 -13.63
C VAL A 40 -0.47 -12.46 -13.32
N ASP A 41 -0.59 -12.86 -12.05
CA ASP A 41 -1.77 -13.57 -11.55
C ASP A 41 -2.80 -12.54 -11.06
N GLU A 42 -3.76 -12.20 -11.92
CA GLU A 42 -4.82 -11.23 -11.62
C GLU A 42 -5.69 -11.65 -10.41
N THR A 43 -5.74 -12.95 -10.07
CA THR A 43 -6.55 -13.45 -8.96
C THR A 43 -5.96 -13.13 -7.59
N GLN A 44 -4.66 -12.86 -7.54
CA GLN A 44 -3.92 -12.53 -6.32
C GLN A 44 -3.63 -11.03 -6.18
N VAL A 45 -4.21 -10.20 -7.06
CA VAL A 45 -4.04 -8.74 -6.97
C VAL A 45 -4.74 -8.22 -5.72
N THR A 46 -3.97 -7.59 -4.84
CA THR A 46 -4.52 -6.93 -3.64
C THR A 46 -4.63 -5.44 -3.88
N ARG A 47 -5.68 -4.84 -3.32
CA ARG A 47 -5.97 -3.41 -3.45
C ARG A 47 -6.18 -2.82 -2.07
N HIS A 48 -5.54 -1.69 -1.83
CA HIS A 48 -5.58 -0.98 -0.56
C HIS A 48 -5.94 0.48 -0.82
N GLU A 49 -7.13 0.87 -0.40
CA GLU A 49 -7.56 2.26 -0.44
C GLU A 49 -6.93 3.03 0.72
N LEU A 50 -6.36 4.20 0.40
CA LEU A 50 -5.80 5.13 1.36
C LEU A 50 -6.80 6.26 1.63
N GLN A 51 -6.54 7.03 2.68
CA GLN A 51 -7.34 8.21 2.96
C GLN A 51 -7.21 9.22 1.81
N THR A 52 -8.35 9.80 1.45
CA THR A 52 -8.56 10.59 0.23
C THR A 52 -8.00 12.01 0.33
N ASP A 53 -7.64 12.44 1.54
CA ASP A 53 -7.13 13.77 1.89
C ASP A 53 -5.60 13.86 1.90
N SER A 54 -4.90 12.74 1.73
CA SER A 54 -3.44 12.66 1.90
C SER A 54 -2.73 12.40 0.57
N ASP A 55 -1.88 13.31 0.11
CA ASP A 55 -1.06 13.08 -1.09
C ASP A 55 0.06 12.06 -0.81
N ILE A 56 0.29 11.15 -1.75
CA ILE A 56 1.38 10.17 -1.67
C ILE A 56 2.64 10.80 -2.24
N ALA A 57 3.62 11.09 -1.38
CA ALA A 57 4.89 11.69 -1.79
C ALA A 57 5.84 10.68 -2.46
N ASP A 58 6.04 9.51 -1.85
CA ASP A 58 6.97 8.49 -2.33
C ASP A 58 6.58 7.09 -1.81
N VAL A 59 7.09 6.04 -2.47
CA VAL A 59 6.85 4.62 -2.13
C VAL A 59 8.14 3.81 -2.28
N ALA A 60 8.49 3.07 -1.23
CA ALA A 60 9.65 2.18 -1.20
C ALA A 60 9.27 0.78 -0.71
N TRP A 61 9.92 -0.24 -1.29
CA TRP A 61 9.82 -1.62 -0.83
C TRP A 61 10.75 -1.87 0.35
N ILE A 62 10.26 -2.56 1.38
CA ILE A 62 11.06 -2.99 2.54
C ILE A 62 11.13 -4.51 2.50
N ASN A 63 12.34 -5.06 2.51
CA ASN A 63 12.54 -6.51 2.60
C ASN A 63 12.33 -6.96 4.05
N ASP A 64 11.34 -7.83 4.28
CA ASP A 64 11.06 -8.42 5.60
C ASP A 64 11.94 -9.67 5.84
N SER A 65 13.24 -9.55 5.58
CA SER A 65 14.18 -10.69 5.61
C SER A 65 14.68 -11.08 7.01
N ALA A 66 14.19 -10.44 8.07
CA ALA A 66 14.64 -10.74 9.43
C ALA A 66 13.97 -11.99 10.02
N VAL A 67 14.78 -13.04 10.19
CA VAL A 67 14.56 -14.04 11.25
C VAL A 67 14.51 -13.28 12.59
N PRO A 68 13.50 -13.46 13.46
CA PRO A 68 13.44 -12.79 14.75
C PRO A 68 14.73 -13.06 15.53
N VAL A 69 15.56 -12.02 15.68
CA VAL A 69 16.78 -12.10 16.45
C VAL A 69 16.37 -12.34 17.90
N THR A 70 16.48 -13.59 18.34
CA THR A 70 16.31 -13.93 19.76
C THR A 70 17.20 -13.00 20.59
N PRO A 71 16.65 -12.30 21.61
CA PRO A 71 17.40 -11.32 22.35
C PRO A 71 18.61 -12.00 22.99
N SER A 72 19.81 -11.71 22.47
CA SER A 72 21.03 -12.28 22.99
C SER A 72 21.17 -11.82 24.45
N LYS A 73 21.14 -12.77 25.39
CA LYS A 73 21.32 -12.53 26.82
C LYS A 73 22.65 -11.78 27.01
N LYS A 74 22.58 -10.46 27.20
CA LYS A 74 23.75 -9.66 27.58
C LYS A 74 24.23 -10.17 28.95
N SER A 75 25.32 -10.93 28.95
CA SER A 75 25.96 -11.39 30.18
C SER A 75 26.48 -10.16 30.94
N ALA A 76 25.83 -9.83 32.05
CA ALA A 76 26.28 -8.81 32.98
C ALA A 76 27.58 -9.27 33.66
N LYS A 77 28.74 -8.97 33.06
CA LYS A 77 30.04 -9.22 33.68
C LYS A 77 30.36 -8.10 34.67
N LYS A 78 29.80 -8.23 35.87
CA LYS A 78 30.07 -7.42 37.05
C LYS A 78 31.53 -7.69 37.48
N ARG A 79 32.46 -6.77 37.19
CA ARG A 79 33.82 -6.80 37.77
C ARG A 79 33.76 -6.15 39.16
N SER A 80 33.88 -6.96 40.19
CA SER A 80 34.22 -6.53 41.55
C SER A 80 35.70 -6.17 41.61
N ALA A 81 36.02 -4.99 42.13
CA ALA A 81 37.38 -4.58 42.46
C ALA A 81 37.50 -4.49 43.98
N SER A 82 38.33 -5.37 44.56
CA SER A 82 38.73 -5.33 45.96
C SER A 82 40.24 -5.53 46.08
N ALA A 83 40.89 -4.58 46.75
CA ALA A 83 42.14 -4.64 47.52
C ALA A 83 43.50 -4.90 46.83
N ILE A 84 44.44 -3.97 47.02
CA ILE A 84 45.73 -4.14 47.75
C ILE A 84 46.31 -2.75 48.12
N LEU A 85 47.04 -2.72 49.25
CA LEU A 85 47.38 -1.64 50.18
C LEU A 85 48.71 -0.88 49.93
N ALA A 86 48.78 0.32 50.53
CA ALA A 86 49.92 1.03 51.19
C ALA A 86 51.09 1.56 50.31
N ALA A 87 51.76 2.70 50.56
CA ALA A 87 51.93 3.52 51.76
C ALA A 87 52.37 4.99 51.44
N GLU A 88 52.33 5.84 52.48
CA GLU A 88 53.20 7.00 52.80
C GLU A 88 52.79 8.48 52.55
N SER A 89 52.62 9.15 53.72
CA SER A 89 53.11 10.47 54.16
C SER A 89 52.43 11.79 53.73
N ALA A 90 51.57 12.28 54.64
CA ALA A 90 51.66 13.54 55.40
C ALA A 90 51.89 14.89 54.68
N THR A 91 50.90 15.82 54.73
CA THR A 91 50.83 16.99 55.64
C THR A 91 49.92 18.15 55.15
N SER A 92 49.13 18.67 56.11
CA SER A 92 48.60 20.04 56.25
C SER A 92 47.32 20.52 55.51
N SER A 93 46.25 20.63 56.32
CA SER A 93 45.44 21.84 56.61
C SER A 93 44.37 22.40 55.64
N PRO A 94 43.30 23.05 56.17
CA PRO A 94 41.93 22.79 55.72
C PRO A 94 41.23 24.00 55.05
N LYS A 95 40.26 23.73 54.16
CA LYS A 95 39.16 24.66 53.82
C LYS A 95 37.82 23.94 53.62
N THR A 96 36.81 24.66 54.09
CA THR A 96 35.35 24.48 54.28
C THR A 96 34.58 23.98 53.03
N PRO A 97 33.31 23.51 53.21
CA PRO A 97 32.62 22.66 52.25
C PRO A 97 31.92 23.45 51.15
N GLN A 98 32.01 22.96 49.92
CA GLN A 98 31.10 23.35 48.83
C GLN A 98 30.26 22.13 48.42
N THR A 99 28.97 22.41 48.29
CA THR A 99 27.84 21.60 47.85
C THR A 99 28.08 20.84 46.53
N PRO A 100 27.44 19.67 46.32
CA PRO A 100 27.56 18.94 45.08
C PRO A 100 26.70 19.58 43.97
N PHE A 101 27.36 19.99 42.89
CA PHE A 101 26.73 20.25 41.60
C PHE A 101 26.43 18.90 40.92
N SER A 102 25.14 18.60 40.75
CA SER A 102 24.67 17.56 39.82
C SER A 102 24.60 18.14 38.40
N PRO A 103 25.23 17.56 37.37
CA PRO A 103 25.00 17.98 36.00
C PRO A 103 23.73 17.30 35.49
N GLN A 104 22.58 17.99 35.61
CA GLN A 104 21.42 17.67 34.78
C GLN A 104 21.73 18.08 33.34
N GLN A 105 22.10 17.11 32.52
CA GLN A 105 22.15 17.23 31.07
C GLN A 105 20.69 17.43 30.57
N LYS A 106 20.29 18.69 30.42
CA LYS A 106 19.03 19.03 29.76
C LYS A 106 19.04 18.48 28.34
N ARG A 107 18.15 17.53 28.04
CA ARG A 107 17.81 17.16 26.66
C ARG A 107 17.43 18.45 25.91
N PRO A 108 17.91 18.68 24.69
CA PRO A 108 17.51 19.84 23.91
C PRO A 108 15.99 19.78 23.70
N GLN A 109 15.27 20.75 24.27
CA GLN A 109 13.86 20.93 23.97
C GLN A 109 13.77 21.52 22.57
N TRP A 110 13.20 20.75 21.65
CA TRP A 110 12.96 21.18 20.29
C TRP A 110 11.83 22.22 20.26
N PRO A 111 11.87 23.22 19.35
CA PRO A 111 10.75 24.13 19.16
C PRO A 111 9.50 23.34 18.76
N LYS A 112 8.33 23.74 19.28
CA LYS A 112 7.04 23.15 18.90
C LYS A 112 6.72 23.56 17.46
N TRP A 113 7.00 22.67 16.50
CA TRP A 113 6.62 22.83 15.10
C TRP A 113 5.11 22.55 14.94
N PRO A 114 4.44 23.14 13.93
CA PRO A 114 3.11 22.67 13.51
C PRO A 114 3.19 21.18 13.19
N LYS A 115 2.30 20.38 13.77
CA LYS A 115 2.26 18.93 13.55
C LYS A 115 1.80 18.67 12.12
N TRP A 116 2.71 18.27 11.25
CA TRP A 116 2.36 17.60 10.01
C TRP A 116 2.04 16.14 10.33
N SER A 117 0.93 15.62 9.80
CA SER A 117 0.61 14.19 9.86
C SER A 117 1.04 13.54 8.55
N ALA A 118 2.36 13.44 8.32
CA ALA A 118 2.82 12.43 7.38
C ALA A 118 2.38 11.07 7.95
N ARG A 119 1.95 10.14 7.10
CA ARG A 119 1.67 8.76 7.50
C ARG A 119 2.54 7.87 6.66
N LEU A 120 3.59 7.34 7.27
CA LEU A 120 4.17 6.11 6.74
C LEU A 120 3.12 5.01 6.91
N ALA A 121 3.04 4.10 5.98
CA ALA A 121 2.11 2.99 6.06
C ALA A 121 2.84 1.73 5.56
N LYS A 122 2.81 0.68 6.39
CA LYS A 122 3.36 -0.64 6.06
C LYS A 122 2.21 -1.53 5.62
N TRP A 123 2.33 -2.11 4.44
CA TRP A 123 1.43 -3.17 3.98
C TRP A 123 2.16 -4.49 3.96
N LEU A 124 1.51 -5.50 4.53
CA LEU A 124 1.94 -6.88 4.40
C LEU A 124 1.11 -7.52 3.29
N LEU A 125 1.81 -8.16 2.36
CA LEU A 125 1.23 -8.58 1.09
C LEU A 125 0.09 -9.61 1.23
N HIS A 126 0.04 -10.33 2.35
CA HIS A 126 -0.94 -11.38 2.64
C HIS A 126 -1.85 -11.08 3.83
N SER A 127 -1.73 -9.91 4.45
CA SER A 127 -2.53 -9.55 5.63
C SER A 127 -2.88 -8.07 5.64
N ILE A 128 -4.16 -7.77 5.82
CA ILE A 128 -4.66 -6.42 6.09
C ILE A 128 -4.22 -6.04 7.50
N VAL A 129 -2.95 -5.71 7.68
CA VAL A 129 -2.44 -5.10 8.91
C VAL A 129 -2.68 -3.61 8.79
N VAL A 130 -3.21 -3.04 9.88
CA VAL A 130 -3.45 -1.60 9.99
C VAL A 130 -2.13 -0.88 9.73
N PRO A 131 -2.09 0.07 8.79
CA PRO A 131 -0.87 0.81 8.52
C PRO A 131 -0.39 1.51 9.79
N ALA A 132 0.82 1.18 10.24
CA ALA A 132 1.46 1.89 11.35
C ALA A 132 1.75 3.32 10.92
N SER A 133 0.97 4.29 11.41
CA SER A 133 1.15 5.70 11.06
C SER A 133 2.25 6.34 11.90
N VAL A 134 3.27 6.90 11.25
CA VAL A 134 4.36 7.61 11.92
C VAL A 134 4.20 9.11 11.79
N SER A 135 4.11 9.84 12.90
CA SER A 135 4.14 11.30 12.86
C SER A 135 5.56 11.80 12.64
N VAL A 136 5.74 12.50 11.53
CA VAL A 136 7.02 13.08 11.11
C VAL A 136 6.97 14.60 11.31
N PRO A 137 8.09 15.26 11.70
CA PRO A 137 8.12 16.71 11.91
C PRO A 137 7.83 17.55 10.66
N GLU A 138 8.05 17.00 9.47
CA GLU A 138 8.00 17.70 8.18
C GLU A 138 7.39 16.80 7.09
N PRO A 139 6.83 17.36 6.01
CA PRO A 139 6.34 16.57 4.90
C PRO A 139 7.50 15.81 4.23
N PRO A 140 7.36 14.49 4.02
CA PRO A 140 8.37 13.70 3.32
C PRO A 140 8.42 14.08 1.84
N ILE A 141 9.63 14.16 1.30
CA ILE A 141 9.89 14.30 -0.14
C ILE A 141 10.21 12.94 -0.74
N SER A 142 11.13 12.19 -0.13
CA SER A 142 11.64 10.94 -0.68
C SER A 142 11.97 9.92 0.42
N LEU A 143 11.85 8.63 0.08
CA LEU A 143 12.08 7.48 0.94
C LEU A 143 13.15 6.57 0.34
N ALA A 144 14.02 6.06 1.20
CA ALA A 144 14.98 5.03 0.85
C ALA A 144 14.85 3.87 1.84
N ALA A 145 14.78 2.64 1.32
CA ALA A 145 14.92 1.45 2.15
C ALA A 145 16.31 1.45 2.80
N THR A 146 16.43 0.89 4.00
CA THR A 146 17.74 0.61 4.61
C THR A 146 18.05 -0.88 4.54
N THR A 147 19.35 -1.19 4.60
CA THR A 147 19.84 -2.54 4.82
C THR A 147 19.47 -3.09 6.19
N ASN A 148 19.17 -2.20 7.16
CA ASN A 148 18.75 -2.62 8.49
C ASN A 148 17.27 -2.95 8.51
N ASP A 149 16.95 -4.15 9.00
CA ASP A 149 15.59 -4.64 9.01
C ASP A 149 14.65 -3.69 9.78
N ASN A 150 13.46 -3.46 9.22
CA ASN A 150 12.39 -2.66 9.81
C ASN A 150 12.63 -1.16 9.96
N SER A 151 13.61 -0.58 9.26
CA SER A 151 13.72 0.88 9.19
C SER A 151 13.66 1.40 7.75
N VAL A 152 13.34 2.68 7.62
CA VAL A 152 13.35 3.41 6.35
C VAL A 152 13.98 4.77 6.61
N TRP A 153 14.80 5.20 5.66
CA TRP A 153 15.31 6.57 5.63
C TRP A 153 14.33 7.46 4.87
N MET A 154 14.09 8.63 5.44
CA MET A 154 13.15 9.59 4.88
C MET A 154 13.79 10.96 4.83
N LEU A 155 13.69 11.61 3.68
CA LEU A 155 14.08 13.00 3.46
C LEU A 155 12.85 13.89 3.62
N GLY A 156 12.89 14.82 4.57
CA GLY A 156 11.86 15.84 4.79
C GLY A 156 12.15 17.13 4.02
N ALA A 157 11.12 17.95 3.84
CA ALA A 157 11.19 19.17 3.02
C ALA A 157 12.19 20.25 3.46
N SER A 158 12.73 20.20 4.69
CA SER A 158 13.82 21.09 5.10
C SER A 158 15.22 20.54 4.82
N GLY A 159 15.35 19.42 4.12
CA GLY A 159 16.60 18.67 4.00
C GLY A 159 16.96 17.89 5.28
N SER A 160 15.97 17.60 6.13
CA SER A 160 16.15 16.76 7.31
C SER A 160 16.03 15.29 6.93
N ILE A 161 17.01 14.47 7.28
CA ILE A 161 17.05 13.03 7.00
C ILE A 161 16.75 12.29 8.31
N CYS A 162 15.70 11.48 8.30
CA CYS A 162 15.24 10.74 9.48
C CYS A 162 15.32 9.25 9.20
N SER A 163 15.82 8.46 10.16
CA SER A 163 15.59 7.01 10.17
C SER A 163 14.33 6.76 10.98
N VAL A 164 13.36 6.06 10.37
CA VAL A 164 12.09 5.70 10.97
C VAL A 164 12.03 4.19 11.13
N ASN A 165 11.80 3.70 12.34
CA ASN A 165 11.48 2.29 12.55
C ASN A 165 10.00 2.08 12.18
N VAL A 166 9.75 1.20 11.22
CA VAL A 166 8.43 0.97 10.62
C VAL A 166 7.53 0.11 11.51
N ILE A 167 8.11 -0.69 12.42
CA ILE A 167 7.34 -1.47 13.40
C ILE A 167 6.87 -0.55 14.53
N ASP A 168 7.80 0.16 15.16
CA ASP A 168 7.50 0.96 16.35
C ASP A 168 6.88 2.32 15.98
N GLY A 169 7.06 2.74 14.73
CA GLY A 169 6.67 4.04 14.25
C GLY A 169 7.46 5.21 14.87
N GLU A 170 8.64 4.91 15.42
CA GLU A 170 9.49 5.89 16.09
C GLU A 170 10.63 6.37 15.19
N ILE A 171 10.93 7.66 15.28
CA ILE A 171 12.13 8.24 14.67
C ILE A 171 13.33 7.83 15.53
N THR A 172 14.11 6.87 15.05
CA THR A 172 15.31 6.38 15.76
C THR A 172 16.48 7.34 15.60
N LYS A 173 16.51 8.09 14.48
CA LYS A 173 17.62 9.00 14.16
C LYS A 173 17.18 10.18 13.32
N SER A 174 17.85 11.31 13.52
CA SER A 174 17.67 12.50 12.69
C SER A 174 19.03 13.15 12.41
N ILE A 175 19.25 13.49 11.15
CA ILE A 175 20.42 14.16 10.61
C ILE A 175 19.91 15.40 9.88
N ARG A 176 20.52 16.57 10.12
CA ARG A 176 20.23 17.77 9.31
C ARG A 176 21.33 17.97 8.29
N PHE A 177 20.95 18.01 7.02
CA PHE A 177 21.85 18.30 5.91
C PHE A 177 22.13 19.81 5.81
N GLY A 178 22.60 20.41 6.90
CA GLY A 178 22.39 21.85 7.18
C GLY A 178 23.41 22.84 6.59
N ARG A 179 24.15 22.52 5.52
CA ARG A 179 25.17 23.46 5.00
C ARG A 179 25.37 23.57 3.49
N ILE A 180 24.91 22.63 2.68
CA ILE A 180 25.44 22.53 1.31
C ILE A 180 24.36 22.77 0.25
N ASP A 181 23.11 22.42 0.49
CA ASP A 181 22.04 22.69 -0.47
C ASP A 181 20.65 22.67 0.21
N PRO A 182 19.84 23.75 0.15
CA PRO A 182 18.45 23.70 0.62
C PRO A 182 17.54 22.85 -0.28
N ASP A 183 17.96 22.58 -1.51
CA ASP A 183 17.12 21.97 -2.55
C ASP A 183 17.40 20.46 -2.67
N VAL A 184 17.62 19.78 -1.54
CA VAL A 184 17.74 18.31 -1.53
C VAL A 184 16.40 17.69 -1.93
N CYS A 185 16.41 16.93 -3.02
CA CYS A 185 15.20 16.39 -3.62
C CYS A 185 15.07 14.87 -3.45
N VAL A 186 16.18 14.13 -3.41
CA VAL A 186 16.13 12.67 -3.50
C VAL A 186 17.09 12.01 -2.51
N ILE A 187 16.65 10.90 -1.93
CA ILE A 187 17.49 10.00 -1.13
C ILE A 187 17.42 8.59 -1.70
N ALA A 188 18.53 7.86 -1.71
CA ALA A 188 18.57 6.46 -2.14
C ALA A 188 19.53 5.63 -1.28
N GLU A 189 19.25 4.33 -1.20
CA GLU A 189 20.09 3.36 -0.49
C GLU A 189 21.43 3.17 -1.23
N CYS A 190 22.55 3.16 -0.49
CA CYS A 190 23.82 2.69 -1.03
C CYS A 190 24.00 1.20 -0.71
N LYS A 191 23.92 0.35 -1.74
CA LYS A 191 24.18 -1.10 -1.61
C LYS A 191 25.66 -1.44 -1.65
N TYR A 192 26.50 -0.50 -2.08
CA TYR A 192 27.94 -0.69 -2.15
C TYR A 192 28.55 -0.77 -0.76
N LYS A 193 29.29 -1.85 -0.50
CA LYS A 193 30.00 -2.03 0.76
C LYS A 193 31.44 -1.60 0.57
N THR A 194 31.77 -0.39 1.03
CA THR A 194 33.17 0.05 1.11
C THR A 194 33.98 -0.93 1.98
N LYS A 195 35.26 -1.14 1.65
CA LYS A 195 36.13 -2.07 2.39
C LYS A 195 36.12 -1.71 3.87
N LYS A 196 35.51 -2.57 4.71
CA LYS A 196 35.37 -2.33 6.15
C LYS A 196 36.72 -1.99 6.76
N ARG A 197 36.83 -0.79 7.34
CA ARG A 197 37.93 -0.49 8.26
C ARG A 197 37.80 -1.41 9.47
N ARG A 198 38.88 -2.12 9.83
CA ARG A 198 38.89 -2.98 11.03
C ARG A 198 38.35 -2.18 12.23
N ASN A 199 37.30 -2.68 12.86
CA ASN A 199 36.61 -2.12 14.05
C ASN A 199 35.66 -0.92 13.82
N CYS A 200 35.20 -0.63 12.60
CA CYS A 200 34.11 0.34 12.41
C CYS A 200 32.75 -0.36 12.59
N PRO A 201 31.77 0.25 13.29
CA PRO A 201 30.38 -0.24 13.27
C PRO A 201 29.86 -0.32 11.83
N ASP A 202 28.84 -1.14 11.61
CA ASP A 202 28.18 -1.23 10.31
C ASP A 202 27.68 0.17 9.90
N THR A 203 28.22 0.68 8.79
CA THR A 203 27.89 1.98 8.23
C THR A 203 26.66 1.83 7.34
N GLU A 204 25.67 2.68 7.54
CA GLU A 204 24.53 2.80 6.64
C GLU A 204 24.86 3.92 5.65
N GLU A 205 25.39 3.56 4.50
CA GLU A 205 25.73 4.54 3.47
C GLU A 205 24.47 4.90 2.67
N LEU A 206 24.27 6.19 2.39
CA LEU A 206 23.09 6.71 1.68
C LEU A 206 23.54 7.73 0.64
N PHE A 207 22.87 7.70 -0.52
CA PHE A 207 22.98 8.77 -1.50
C PHE A 207 21.96 9.84 -1.18
N VAL A 208 22.41 11.09 -1.19
CA VAL A 208 21.57 12.27 -1.01
C VAL A 208 21.87 13.19 -2.17
N ALA A 209 20.82 13.56 -2.91
CA ALA A 209 20.97 14.37 -4.10
C ALA A 209 20.12 15.64 -4.06
N SER A 210 20.75 16.72 -4.49
CA SER A 210 20.18 18.05 -4.71
C SER A 210 20.59 18.51 -6.11
N SER A 211 21.17 19.70 -6.26
CA SER A 211 22.01 20.03 -7.43
C SER A 211 23.28 19.16 -7.52
N ARG A 212 23.72 18.57 -6.41
CA ARG A 212 24.93 17.73 -6.31
C ARG A 212 24.59 16.37 -5.72
N LEU A 213 25.46 15.40 -5.97
CA LEU A 213 25.34 14.05 -5.43
C LEU A 213 26.34 13.85 -4.28
N HIS A 214 25.82 13.50 -3.11
CA HIS A 214 26.61 13.24 -1.91
C HIS A 214 26.43 11.80 -1.44
N LEU A 215 27.53 11.17 -1.02
CA LEU A 215 27.50 9.92 -0.25
C LEU A 215 27.64 10.26 1.23
N ILE A 216 26.67 9.84 2.05
CA ILE A 216 26.67 10.09 3.49
C ILE A 216 26.67 8.79 4.29
N ASP A 217 27.23 8.85 5.50
CA ASP A 217 27.15 7.82 6.52
C ASP A 217 25.99 8.13 7.47
N GLY A 218 24.85 7.48 7.22
CA GLY A 218 23.67 7.50 8.07
C GLY A 218 23.96 7.05 9.50
N ALA A 219 25.05 6.31 9.77
CA ALA A 219 25.45 5.92 11.12
C ALA A 219 26.09 7.08 11.92
N LYS A 220 26.52 8.16 11.28
CA LYS A 220 27.12 9.34 11.95
C LYS A 220 26.15 10.51 12.06
N CYS A 221 26.07 11.14 13.24
CA CYS A 221 25.25 12.36 13.41
C CYS A 221 25.98 13.66 12.98
N ARG A 222 27.31 13.62 12.84
CA ARG A 222 28.16 14.76 12.45
C ARG A 222 29.29 14.27 11.56
N GLY A 223 29.70 15.08 10.59
CA GLY A 223 30.71 14.67 9.60
C GLY A 223 30.26 13.43 8.83
N TYR A 224 28.97 13.40 8.47
CA TYR A 224 28.34 12.27 7.79
C TYR A 224 28.77 12.19 6.32
N GLN A 225 29.16 13.29 5.67
CA GLN A 225 29.59 13.26 4.28
C GLN A 225 30.87 12.43 4.13
N ILE A 226 30.76 11.33 3.37
CA ILE A 226 31.85 10.43 3.01
C ILE A 226 32.54 10.95 1.75
N ALA A 227 31.74 11.26 0.73
CA ALA A 227 32.20 11.72 -0.56
C ALA A 227 31.19 12.69 -1.21
N GLU A 228 31.71 13.48 -2.14
CA GLU A 228 30.95 14.30 -3.07
C GLU A 228 31.38 13.85 -4.46
N PHE A 229 30.39 13.57 -5.32
CA PHE A 229 30.67 13.13 -6.66
C PHE A 229 30.91 14.34 -7.55
N PHE A 230 32.00 14.30 -8.32
CA PHE A 230 32.38 15.37 -9.22
C PHE A 230 31.43 15.44 -10.41
N ASP A 231 30.91 16.64 -10.72
CA ASP A 231 30.11 16.87 -11.92
C ASP A 231 30.92 17.76 -12.90
N PRO A 232 31.17 17.28 -14.14
CA PRO A 232 32.03 17.99 -15.10
C PRO A 232 31.46 19.32 -15.57
N GLU A 233 30.17 19.58 -15.35
CA GLU A 233 29.53 20.84 -15.67
C GLU A 233 29.64 21.87 -14.52
N ASP A 234 30.36 21.55 -13.42
CA ASP A 234 30.48 22.42 -12.23
C ASP A 234 31.30 23.72 -12.46
N ASP A 235 31.94 23.87 -13.62
CA ASP A 235 32.79 25.02 -13.93
C ASP A 235 32.00 26.31 -14.24
N GLU A 236 30.69 26.23 -14.51
CA GLU A 236 29.83 27.39 -14.73
C GLU A 236 28.79 27.53 -13.60
N GLU A 237 28.73 28.71 -12.96
CA GLU A 237 27.79 29.13 -11.89
C GLU A 237 26.29 29.07 -12.29
N THR A 238 25.95 28.41 -13.40
CA THR A 238 24.59 28.23 -13.89
C THR A 238 23.77 27.35 -12.94
N ASN A 239 22.55 27.80 -12.64
CA ASN A 239 21.52 27.07 -11.91
C ASN A 239 21.28 25.68 -12.53
N LYS A 240 21.97 24.65 -12.03
CA LYS A 240 21.76 23.28 -12.46
C LYS A 240 20.40 22.80 -11.99
N ALA A 241 19.68 22.10 -12.86
CA ALA A 241 18.47 21.40 -12.47
C ALA A 241 18.80 20.35 -11.39
N PRO A 242 17.94 20.18 -10.38
CA PRO A 242 18.15 19.19 -9.33
C PRO A 242 18.14 17.77 -9.91
N ILE A 243 18.81 16.86 -9.20
CA ILE A 243 18.78 15.43 -9.50
C ILE A 243 17.40 14.89 -9.10
N ALA A 244 16.66 14.43 -10.10
CA ALA A 244 15.28 13.95 -10.00
C ALA A 244 15.17 12.49 -9.56
N SER A 245 16.17 11.66 -9.88
CA SER A 245 16.20 10.26 -9.46
C SER A 245 17.62 9.70 -9.37
N ILE A 246 17.79 8.74 -8.47
CA ILE A 246 19.02 7.97 -8.25
C ILE A 246 18.65 6.49 -8.34
N VAL A 247 19.34 5.75 -9.19
CA VAL A 247 19.09 4.32 -9.41
C VAL A 247 20.39 3.55 -9.31
N THR A 248 20.41 2.50 -8.50
CA THR A 248 21.55 1.58 -8.41
C THR A 248 21.59 0.69 -9.65
N ALA A 249 22.64 0.84 -10.46
CA ALA A 249 22.78 0.16 -11.76
C ALA A 249 23.10 -1.33 -11.64
N THR A 250 23.88 -1.68 -10.62
CA THR A 250 24.41 -3.02 -10.39
C THR A 250 23.97 -3.57 -9.03
N THR A 251 23.80 -4.89 -8.91
CA THR A 251 23.42 -5.54 -7.64
C THR A 251 24.41 -5.32 -6.51
N ASP A 252 25.70 -5.18 -6.82
CA ASP A 252 26.75 -4.86 -5.85
C ASP A 252 26.76 -3.38 -5.43
N GLY A 253 25.99 -2.53 -6.11
CA GLY A 253 25.90 -1.10 -5.91
C GLY A 253 27.12 -0.29 -6.34
N SER A 254 28.11 -0.90 -7.00
CA SER A 254 29.32 -0.20 -7.43
C SER A 254 29.04 0.92 -8.42
N ILE A 255 27.98 0.80 -9.21
CA ILE A 255 27.59 1.80 -10.20
C ILE A 255 26.20 2.34 -9.85
N ILE A 256 26.07 3.66 -9.92
CA ILE A 256 24.79 4.36 -9.79
C ILE A 256 24.56 5.25 -11.01
N VAL A 257 23.29 5.46 -11.32
CA VAL A 257 22.85 6.35 -12.38
C VAL A 257 21.98 7.43 -11.78
N THR A 258 22.21 8.66 -12.21
CA THR A 258 21.37 9.80 -11.85
C THR A 258 20.73 10.41 -13.08
N ASN A 259 19.52 10.94 -12.89
CA ASN A 259 18.82 11.75 -13.87
C ASN A 259 18.54 13.12 -13.25
N ARG A 260 18.79 14.19 -14.00
CA ARG A 260 18.42 15.56 -13.62
C ARG A 260 17.10 15.93 -14.27
N ASP A 261 16.34 16.80 -13.62
CA ASP A 261 15.13 17.36 -14.23
C ASP A 261 15.49 18.06 -15.56
N ASP A 262 14.63 17.88 -16.58
CA ASP A 262 14.78 18.44 -17.93
C ASP A 262 16.08 18.06 -18.68
N SER A 263 16.80 17.03 -18.24
CA SER A 263 18.01 16.55 -18.89
C SER A 263 17.74 15.44 -19.91
N SER A 264 18.49 15.47 -21.02
CA SER A 264 18.59 14.37 -21.99
C SER A 264 19.75 13.41 -21.71
N VAL A 265 20.48 13.63 -20.61
CA VAL A 265 21.72 12.94 -20.30
C VAL A 265 21.59 12.31 -18.92
N LEU A 266 21.84 10.99 -18.86
CA LEU A 266 22.04 10.29 -17.60
C LEU A 266 23.52 10.32 -17.23
N GLN A 267 23.79 10.49 -15.94
CA GLN A 267 25.16 10.48 -15.42
C GLN A 267 25.39 9.19 -14.63
N LEU A 268 26.36 8.39 -15.07
CA LEU A 268 26.74 7.13 -14.44
C LEU A 268 28.02 7.33 -13.63
N TYR A 269 27.94 7.09 -12.31
CA TYR A 269 29.03 7.28 -11.37
C TYR A 269 29.53 5.93 -10.84
N ASP A 270 30.85 5.81 -10.69
CA ASP A 270 31.48 4.73 -9.93
C ASP A 270 31.57 5.16 -8.46
N VAL A 271 30.88 4.40 -7.59
CA VAL A 271 30.83 4.65 -6.14
C VAL A 271 32.20 4.42 -5.50
N ALA A 272 33.06 3.59 -6.11
CA ALA A 272 34.40 3.33 -5.63
C ALA A 272 35.37 4.50 -5.87
N ASP A 273 35.14 5.31 -6.90
CA ASP A 273 35.94 6.50 -7.21
C ASP A 273 35.06 7.75 -7.45
N PRO A 274 34.59 8.41 -6.37
CA PRO A 274 33.75 9.60 -6.47
C PRO A 274 34.42 10.81 -7.16
N SER A 275 35.75 10.77 -7.33
CA SER A 275 36.51 11.83 -7.99
C SER A 275 36.56 11.69 -9.50
N GLN A 276 36.18 10.54 -10.03
CA GLN A 276 36.15 10.28 -11.46
C GLN A 276 34.94 10.98 -12.11
N ASN A 277 35.16 11.53 -13.31
CA ASN A 277 34.07 12.08 -14.11
C ASN A 277 33.02 11.00 -14.43
N PRO A 278 31.72 11.30 -14.28
CA PRO A 278 30.65 10.39 -14.66
C PRO A 278 30.70 10.08 -16.15
N VAL A 279 30.31 8.86 -16.50
CA VAL A 279 30.05 8.49 -17.88
C VAL A 279 28.68 9.05 -18.28
N LEU A 280 28.66 9.86 -19.33
CA LEU A 280 27.44 10.51 -19.83
C LEU A 280 26.73 9.58 -20.82
N LEU A 281 25.50 9.20 -20.51
CA LEU A 281 24.63 8.40 -21.39
C LEU A 281 23.64 9.33 -22.07
N GLN A 282 23.79 9.53 -23.38
CA GLN A 282 23.00 10.47 -24.15
C GLN A 282 21.71 9.80 -24.66
N CYS A 283 20.57 10.21 -24.14
CA CYS A 283 19.25 9.81 -24.65
C CYS A 283 18.92 10.55 -25.94
N LYS A 284 18.07 9.95 -26.80
CA LYS A 284 17.56 10.59 -28.04
C LYS A 284 16.44 11.59 -27.76
N SER A 285 15.91 11.60 -26.53
CA SER A 285 14.86 12.50 -26.07
C SER A 285 15.30 13.20 -24.78
N SER A 286 14.81 14.41 -24.56
CA SER A 286 15.16 15.26 -23.41
C SER A 286 14.22 15.12 -22.23
N ASP A 287 13.18 14.32 -22.36
CA ASP A 287 12.08 14.18 -21.41
C ASP A 287 12.16 12.82 -20.70
N ILE A 288 13.23 12.63 -19.93
CA ILE A 288 13.40 11.42 -19.14
C ILE A 288 12.49 11.51 -17.92
N HIS A 289 11.38 10.76 -17.92
CA HIS A 289 10.44 10.75 -16.81
C HIS A 289 10.78 9.71 -15.73
N SER A 290 11.48 8.63 -16.11
CA SER A 290 11.85 7.56 -15.18
C SER A 290 13.11 6.84 -15.64
N VAL A 291 13.89 6.36 -14.68
CA VAL A 291 15.06 5.50 -14.92
C VAL A 291 14.90 4.21 -14.10
N ARG A 292 15.24 3.08 -14.71
CA ARG A 292 15.23 1.76 -14.06
C ARG A 292 16.43 0.94 -14.53
N THR A 293 16.66 -0.19 -13.87
CA THR A 293 17.72 -1.13 -14.22
C THR A 293 17.14 -2.49 -14.52
N LEU A 294 17.75 -3.20 -15.46
CA LEU A 294 17.32 -4.50 -15.93
C LEU A 294 18.49 -5.48 -15.80
N LYS A 295 18.42 -6.36 -14.78
CA LYS A 295 19.37 -7.46 -14.53
C LYS A 295 20.85 -7.08 -14.37
N ASP A 296 21.15 -5.83 -13.99
CA ASP A 296 22.52 -5.28 -13.99
C ASP A 296 23.21 -5.28 -15.36
N GLU A 297 22.46 -5.54 -16.44
CA GLU A 297 23.00 -5.56 -17.80
C GLU A 297 22.64 -4.27 -18.53
N TYR A 298 21.48 -3.70 -18.21
CA TYR A 298 21.00 -2.48 -18.84
C TYR A 298 20.49 -1.46 -17.84
N VAL A 299 20.76 -0.20 -18.17
CA VAL A 299 20.04 0.97 -17.64
C VAL A 299 18.98 1.35 -18.65
N VAL A 300 17.75 1.55 -18.18
CA VAL A 300 16.60 1.90 -19.01
C VAL A 300 16.17 3.32 -18.68
N ALA A 301 16.20 4.20 -19.68
CA ALA A 301 15.61 5.53 -19.61
C ALA A 301 14.23 5.50 -20.27
N PHE A 302 13.18 5.86 -19.54
CA PHE A 302 11.84 6.01 -20.10
C PHE A 302 11.63 7.47 -20.52
N THR A 303 11.26 7.65 -21.79
CA THR A 303 11.03 8.95 -22.45
C THR A 303 9.68 8.94 -23.16
N SER A 304 9.17 10.10 -23.63
CA SER A 304 7.97 10.12 -24.50
C SER A 304 8.12 9.29 -25.78
N LYS A 305 9.36 9.06 -26.23
CA LYS A 305 9.65 8.24 -27.40
C LYS A 305 9.73 6.75 -27.07
N GLY A 306 9.59 6.33 -25.82
CA GLY A 306 9.70 4.94 -25.40
C GLY A 306 10.89 4.70 -24.46
N ALA A 307 11.21 3.41 -24.26
CA ALA A 307 12.27 2.98 -23.36
C ALA A 307 13.60 2.83 -24.12
N GLU A 308 14.61 3.60 -23.73
CA GLU A 308 15.96 3.57 -24.29
C GLU A 308 16.89 2.76 -23.37
N LEU A 309 17.57 1.74 -23.91
CA LEU A 309 18.39 0.80 -23.15
C LEU A 309 19.88 1.07 -23.40
N PHE A 310 20.64 1.20 -22.32
CA PHE A 310 22.09 1.38 -22.32
C PHE A 310 22.74 0.15 -21.69
N ALA A 311 23.59 -0.56 -22.44
CA ALA A 311 24.35 -1.67 -21.90
C ALA A 311 25.41 -1.16 -20.91
N ILE A 312 25.46 -1.77 -19.73
CA ILE A 312 26.42 -1.44 -18.66
C ILE A 312 27.39 -2.59 -18.36
N LYS A 313 27.06 -3.82 -18.79
CA LYS A 313 27.91 -5.00 -18.63
C LYS A 313 28.87 -5.08 -19.81
N ASP A 314 30.15 -5.32 -19.52
CA ASP A 314 31.29 -5.36 -20.46
C ASP A 314 31.81 -3.99 -20.93
N GLU A 315 31.10 -3.30 -21.82
CA GLU A 315 31.47 -1.96 -22.31
C GLU A 315 30.30 -1.01 -22.14
N ILE A 316 30.47 0.00 -21.28
CA ILE A 316 29.43 1.00 -21.01
C ILE A 316 29.15 1.78 -22.29
N SER A 317 27.96 1.57 -22.87
CA SER A 317 27.56 2.25 -24.08
C SER A 317 27.05 3.65 -23.75
N THR A 318 27.69 4.69 -24.32
CA THR A 318 27.25 6.09 -24.16
C THR A 318 26.00 6.44 -24.98
N LYS A 319 25.61 5.56 -25.91
CA LYS A 319 24.41 5.68 -26.74
C LYS A 319 23.45 4.52 -26.45
N PRO A 320 22.14 4.69 -26.67
CA PRO A 320 21.20 3.61 -26.45
C PRO A 320 21.45 2.49 -27.48
N VAL A 321 21.69 1.28 -26.96
CA VAL A 321 21.91 0.06 -27.74
C VAL A 321 20.59 -0.40 -28.35
N ALA A 322 19.50 -0.24 -27.59
CA ALA A 322 18.16 -0.55 -28.08
C ALA A 322 17.13 0.51 -27.68
N CYS A 323 16.05 0.56 -28.42
CA CYS A 323 14.90 1.40 -28.14
C CYS A 323 13.62 0.60 -28.31
N ILE A 324 12.86 0.46 -27.23
CA ILE A 324 11.61 -0.28 -27.18
C ILE A 324 10.46 0.72 -27.20
N GLN A 325 9.65 0.65 -28.25
CA GLN A 325 8.52 1.53 -28.47
C GLN A 325 7.24 0.70 -28.63
N PRO A 326 6.13 1.10 -28.01
CA PRO A 326 4.84 0.56 -28.38
C PRO A 326 4.47 1.00 -29.79
N ARG A 327 3.77 0.13 -30.54
CA ARG A 327 3.31 0.44 -31.90
C ARG A 327 2.29 1.59 -31.92
N LEU A 328 1.55 1.75 -30.82
CA LEU A 328 0.58 2.81 -30.62
C LEU A 328 1.25 3.99 -29.92
N SER A 329 1.27 5.16 -30.55
CA SER A 329 1.93 6.37 -30.02
C SER A 329 1.25 6.98 -28.79
N ARG A 330 0.03 6.53 -28.45
CA ARG A 330 -0.71 6.97 -27.26
C ARG A 330 -0.34 6.19 -25.99
N VAL A 331 0.37 5.08 -26.15
CA VAL A 331 0.81 4.23 -25.04
C VAL A 331 2.29 4.51 -24.83
N SER A 332 2.72 4.60 -23.58
CA SER A 332 4.13 4.59 -23.17
C SER A 332 4.36 3.42 -22.23
N PHE A 333 5.58 2.88 -22.23
CA PHE A 333 6.01 1.99 -21.16
C PHE A 333 6.42 2.85 -19.97
N GLU A 334 5.95 2.52 -18.78
CA GLU A 334 6.33 3.17 -17.53
C GLU A 334 7.38 2.36 -16.77
N ASN A 335 7.46 1.04 -17.04
CA ASN A 335 8.39 0.15 -16.37
C ASN A 335 8.78 -1.04 -17.24
N LEU A 336 9.94 -1.61 -16.97
CA LEU A 336 10.45 -2.84 -17.54
C LEU A 336 11.03 -3.67 -16.41
N TYR A 337 10.67 -4.94 -16.35
CA TYR A 337 11.27 -5.88 -15.41
C TYR A 337 11.57 -7.21 -16.07
N TRP A 338 12.44 -7.97 -15.42
CA TRP A 338 12.75 -9.33 -15.83
C TRP A 338 11.90 -10.33 -15.06
N SER A 339 11.21 -11.20 -15.79
CA SER A 339 10.55 -12.41 -15.32
C SER A 339 11.35 -13.64 -15.76
N ASN A 340 11.54 -14.60 -14.85
CA ASN A 340 12.23 -15.85 -15.19
C ASN A 340 11.47 -16.72 -16.19
N GLN A 341 10.16 -16.51 -16.36
CA GLN A 341 9.34 -17.30 -17.28
C GLN A 341 8.99 -16.55 -18.57
N HIS A 342 8.78 -15.23 -18.47
CA HIS A 342 8.30 -14.41 -19.60
C HIS A 342 9.39 -13.50 -20.18
N GLY A 343 10.63 -13.62 -19.71
CA GLY A 343 11.74 -12.76 -20.08
C GLY A 343 11.51 -11.31 -19.65
N VAL A 344 11.78 -10.36 -20.53
CA VAL A 344 11.56 -8.93 -20.30
C VAL A 344 10.09 -8.60 -20.53
N VAL A 345 9.45 -8.06 -19.50
CA VAL A 345 8.04 -7.68 -19.52
C VAL A 345 7.94 -6.16 -19.38
N GLY A 346 7.20 -5.55 -20.30
CA GLY A 346 6.85 -4.13 -20.26
C GLY A 346 5.55 -3.89 -19.50
N VAL A 347 5.59 -2.87 -18.64
CA VAL A 347 4.42 -2.34 -17.93
C VAL A 347 4.00 -1.05 -18.62
N TRP A 348 2.75 -1.02 -19.08
CA TRP A 348 2.11 0.15 -19.68
C TRP A 348 0.70 0.31 -19.08
N TYR A 349 0.04 1.42 -19.34
CA TYR A 349 -1.25 1.72 -18.71
C TYR A 349 -2.39 1.81 -19.72
N ASP A 350 -3.49 1.13 -19.40
CA ASP A 350 -4.80 1.28 -20.02
C ASP A 350 -5.70 2.06 -19.06
N GLY A 351 -5.69 3.38 -19.20
CA GLY A 351 -6.21 4.28 -18.18
C GLY A 351 -5.41 4.17 -16.88
N ASN A 352 -6.05 3.70 -15.80
CA ASN A 352 -5.42 3.50 -14.50
C ASN A 352 -4.97 2.05 -14.24
N GLN A 353 -5.28 1.13 -15.16
CA GLN A 353 -4.97 -0.29 -14.98
C GLN A 353 -3.61 -0.59 -15.63
N PRO A 354 -2.62 -1.06 -14.85
CA PRO A 354 -1.37 -1.52 -15.43
C PRO A 354 -1.63 -2.78 -16.25
N ARG A 355 -1.01 -2.83 -17.41
CA ARG A 355 -1.03 -3.94 -18.36
C ARG A 355 0.40 -4.40 -18.56
N PHE A 356 0.53 -5.70 -18.80
CA PHE A 356 1.81 -6.38 -18.85
C PHE A 356 1.95 -7.03 -20.21
N THR A 357 3.06 -6.78 -20.90
CA THR A 357 3.31 -7.32 -22.23
C THR A 357 4.71 -7.87 -22.29
N PRO A 358 4.88 -9.19 -22.52
CA PRO A 358 6.19 -9.77 -22.81
C PRO A 358 6.79 -9.12 -24.06
N ILE A 359 8.05 -8.72 -23.98
CA ILE A 359 8.78 -8.01 -25.05
C ILE A 359 9.79 -8.95 -25.70
N SER A 360 10.59 -9.63 -24.88
CA SER A 360 11.67 -10.50 -25.34
C SER A 360 11.89 -11.59 -24.30
N GLU A 361 12.08 -12.84 -24.74
CA GLU A 361 12.42 -13.95 -23.85
C GLU A 361 13.87 -13.84 -23.35
N ASP A 362 14.74 -13.24 -24.16
CA ASP A 362 16.17 -13.06 -23.87
C ASP A 362 16.51 -11.61 -23.48
N LEU A 363 17.64 -11.43 -22.81
CA LEU A 363 18.23 -10.12 -22.48
C LEU A 363 19.08 -9.52 -23.59
N ALA A 364 19.14 -10.13 -24.77
CA ALA A 364 19.89 -9.59 -25.89
C ALA A 364 19.04 -8.57 -26.66
N PHE A 365 19.31 -7.28 -26.44
CA PHE A 365 18.65 -6.20 -27.18
C PHE A 365 19.61 -5.52 -28.15
N ASP A 366 19.17 -5.36 -29.40
CA ASP A 366 19.86 -4.55 -30.39
C ASP A 366 18.84 -3.85 -31.31
N GLY A 367 19.03 -2.54 -31.52
CA GLY A 367 18.23 -1.77 -32.46
C GLY A 367 16.85 -1.34 -31.96
N HIS A 368 15.86 -1.33 -32.86
CA HIS A 368 14.56 -0.74 -32.61
C HIS A 368 13.45 -1.79 -32.53
N TYR A 369 12.78 -1.89 -31.38
CA TYR A 369 11.69 -2.83 -31.14
C TYR A 369 10.35 -2.10 -31.14
N LYS A 370 9.43 -2.53 -32.01
CA LYS A 370 8.05 -2.02 -32.04
C LYS A 370 7.08 -3.10 -31.54
N ILE A 371 6.58 -2.94 -30.33
CA ILE A 371 5.76 -3.94 -29.66
C ILE A 371 4.28 -3.72 -30.00
N PRO A 372 3.59 -4.71 -30.59
CA PRO A 372 2.17 -4.59 -30.89
C PRO A 372 1.36 -4.68 -29.59
N ILE A 373 0.75 -3.57 -29.19
CA ILE A 373 -0.15 -3.51 -28.04
C ILE A 373 -1.59 -3.46 -28.56
N SER A 374 -2.42 -4.42 -28.14
CA SER A 374 -3.86 -4.42 -28.44
C SER A 374 -4.60 -3.75 -27.30
N VAL A 375 -4.80 -2.43 -27.40
CA VAL A 375 -5.71 -1.71 -26.49
C VAL A 375 -7.13 -2.06 -26.92
N LYS A 376 -7.97 -2.56 -26.01
CA LYS A 376 -9.41 -2.68 -26.28
C LYS A 376 -9.90 -1.26 -26.53
N PRO A 377 -10.46 -0.93 -27.71
CA PRO A 377 -10.92 0.42 -27.98
C PRO A 377 -12.05 0.74 -27.01
N THR A 378 -11.71 1.41 -25.91
CA THR A 378 -12.66 2.18 -25.14
C THR A 378 -13.17 3.23 -26.12
N VAL A 379 -14.42 3.11 -26.55
CA VAL A 379 -15.03 4.03 -27.51
C VAL A 379 -14.75 5.44 -27.01
N PRO A 380 -13.95 6.25 -27.74
CA PRO A 380 -13.64 7.59 -27.29
C PRO A 380 -14.94 8.40 -27.36
N SER A 381 -15.52 8.68 -26.21
CA SER A 381 -16.51 9.74 -26.08
C SER A 381 -15.73 11.06 -26.23
N ASP A 382 -15.77 11.65 -27.42
CA ASP A 382 -15.09 12.92 -27.78
C ASP A 382 -15.67 14.17 -27.06
N GLU A 383 -16.27 14.02 -25.88
CA GLU A 383 -16.65 15.18 -25.07
C GLU A 383 -15.52 15.50 -24.08
N PRO A 384 -15.13 16.79 -23.94
CA PRO A 384 -14.12 17.21 -22.99
C PRO A 384 -14.52 16.75 -21.58
N GLU A 385 -13.53 16.32 -20.79
CA GLU A 385 -13.68 15.88 -19.40
C GLU A 385 -14.24 17.01 -18.51
N GLU A 386 -15.54 17.30 -18.62
CA GLU A 386 -16.34 17.93 -17.58
C GLU A 386 -16.97 16.80 -16.76
N ASP A 387 -16.59 16.75 -15.48
CA ASP A 387 -17.20 16.00 -14.38
C ASP A 387 -18.14 14.86 -14.81
N THR A 388 -17.58 13.64 -14.85
CA THR A 388 -18.24 12.35 -15.06
C THR A 388 -19.68 12.30 -14.54
N VAL A 389 -20.64 12.69 -15.39
CA VAL A 389 -22.05 12.39 -15.20
C VAL A 389 -22.19 10.90 -15.43
N ALA A 390 -22.90 10.20 -14.54
CA ALA A 390 -23.08 8.77 -14.66
C ALA A 390 -23.78 8.46 -15.99
N ASP A 391 -23.10 7.75 -16.89
CA ASP A 391 -23.67 7.36 -18.18
C ASP A 391 -24.72 6.26 -17.95
N ILE A 392 -25.96 6.68 -17.68
CA ILE A 392 -27.11 5.79 -17.63
C ILE A 392 -27.59 5.63 -19.07
N THR A 393 -27.37 4.45 -19.65
CA THR A 393 -27.79 4.18 -21.03
C THR A 393 -29.29 3.92 -21.09
N PHE A 394 -30.06 4.84 -21.68
CA PHE A 394 -31.49 4.68 -21.95
C PHE A 394 -31.70 4.27 -23.41
N THR A 395 -32.26 3.09 -23.65
CA THR A 395 -32.68 2.68 -24.99
C THR A 395 -34.18 2.97 -25.15
N ALA A 396 -34.51 3.91 -26.03
CA ALA A 396 -35.89 4.13 -26.45
C ALA A 396 -36.20 3.21 -27.64
N GLU A 397 -36.90 2.09 -27.40
CA GLU A 397 -37.57 1.40 -28.49
C GLU A 397 -38.86 2.17 -28.83
N ASN A 398 -39.10 2.33 -30.13
CA ASN A 398 -40.16 3.14 -30.72
C ASN A 398 -41.47 3.18 -29.92
N GLY A 399 -41.77 4.35 -29.36
CA GLY A 399 -43.12 4.72 -28.91
C GLY A 399 -43.45 4.39 -27.46
N ALA A 400 -43.08 5.33 -26.57
CA ALA A 400 -43.65 5.59 -25.24
C ALA A 400 -43.16 4.80 -24.00
N ASP A 401 -42.30 3.78 -24.10
CA ASP A 401 -41.70 3.14 -22.91
C ASP A 401 -40.17 3.14 -22.97
N VAL A 402 -39.55 3.94 -22.09
CA VAL A 402 -38.09 3.99 -21.92
C VAL A 402 -37.68 2.92 -20.90
N THR A 403 -37.08 1.83 -21.37
CA THR A 403 -36.59 0.74 -20.50
C THR A 403 -35.13 0.99 -20.11
N ILE A 404 -34.86 0.89 -18.80
CA ILE A 404 -33.50 1.04 -18.24
C ILE A 404 -32.84 -0.34 -18.28
N THR A 405 -31.89 -0.54 -19.19
CA THR A 405 -31.23 -1.85 -19.39
C THR A 405 -30.02 -2.04 -18.50
N ASN A 406 -29.29 -0.97 -18.14
CA ASN A 406 -28.14 -1.03 -17.25
C ASN A 406 -28.07 0.17 -16.31
N ILE A 407 -28.35 -0.06 -15.03
CA ILE A 407 -27.90 0.85 -13.96
C ILE A 407 -26.46 0.45 -13.65
N PRO A 408 -25.49 1.39 -13.68
CA PRO A 408 -24.11 1.07 -13.32
C PRO A 408 -24.06 0.72 -11.83
N ALA A 409 -24.19 -0.57 -11.52
CA ALA A 409 -23.98 -1.11 -10.19
C ALA A 409 -22.56 -0.84 -9.66
N THR A 410 -21.67 -0.37 -10.54
CA THR A 410 -20.28 0.01 -10.32
C THR A 410 -20.06 1.49 -9.99
N ASN A 411 -21.06 2.38 -10.11
CA ASN A 411 -20.90 3.77 -9.71
C ASN A 411 -21.33 3.97 -8.24
N ASP A 412 -20.34 4.18 -7.39
CA ASP A 412 -20.45 4.42 -5.94
C ASP A 412 -20.14 5.87 -5.53
N ASN A 413 -19.79 6.74 -6.48
CA ASN A 413 -19.47 8.14 -6.19
C ASN A 413 -20.75 8.94 -5.87
N GLU A 414 -20.91 9.28 -4.60
CA GLU A 414 -22.08 9.98 -4.08
C GLU A 414 -22.34 11.35 -4.74
N GLU A 415 -21.31 12.07 -5.16
CA GLU A 415 -21.45 13.37 -5.83
C GLU A 415 -21.96 13.22 -7.26
N ASN A 416 -21.46 12.21 -7.99
CA ASN A 416 -21.93 11.89 -9.34
C ASN A 416 -23.38 11.40 -9.33
N ILE A 417 -23.75 10.59 -8.33
CA ILE A 417 -25.13 10.13 -8.16
C ILE A 417 -26.06 11.32 -7.89
N LYS A 418 -25.65 12.24 -7.01
CA LYS A 418 -26.39 13.48 -6.72
C LYS A 418 -26.56 14.38 -7.95
N SER A 419 -25.50 14.59 -8.72
CA SER A 419 -25.55 15.44 -9.92
C SER A 419 -26.46 14.83 -10.98
N THR A 420 -26.35 13.52 -11.21
CA THR A 420 -27.18 12.77 -12.17
C THR A 420 -28.67 12.82 -11.79
N ILE A 421 -29.01 12.61 -10.51
CA ILE A 421 -30.40 12.69 -10.04
C ILE A 421 -30.95 14.12 -10.15
N ARG A 422 -30.13 15.15 -9.88
CA ARG A 422 -30.54 16.55 -10.09
C ARG A 422 -30.74 16.90 -11.57
N GLN A 423 -29.95 16.31 -12.46
CA GLN A 423 -30.13 16.47 -13.91
C GLN A 423 -31.44 15.82 -14.37
N PHE A 424 -31.81 14.65 -13.83
CA PHE A 424 -33.14 14.07 -14.11
C PHE A 424 -34.29 14.98 -13.69
N ALA A 425 -34.15 15.71 -12.58
CA ALA A 425 -35.15 16.69 -12.14
C ALA A 425 -35.29 17.89 -13.10
N SER A 426 -34.30 18.13 -13.97
CA SER A 426 -34.26 19.27 -14.89
C SER A 426 -34.72 18.92 -16.32
N SER A 427 -34.95 17.64 -16.63
CA SER A 427 -35.33 17.15 -17.97
C SER A 427 -36.85 17.11 -18.17
N GLU A 428 -37.33 17.39 -19.38
CA GLU A 428 -38.77 17.43 -19.74
C GLU A 428 -39.48 16.06 -19.58
N HIS A 429 -38.75 14.95 -19.52
CA HIS A 429 -39.26 13.59 -19.33
C HIS A 429 -39.03 13.03 -17.90
N CYS A 430 -38.84 13.91 -16.91
CA CYS A 430 -38.46 13.57 -15.53
C CYS A 430 -39.35 12.51 -14.85
N ALA A 431 -40.68 12.60 -15.00
CA ALA A 431 -41.60 11.77 -14.23
C ALA A 431 -41.48 10.27 -14.59
N SER A 432 -41.55 9.93 -15.88
CA SER A 432 -41.48 8.54 -16.35
C SER A 432 -40.12 7.90 -16.13
N LEU A 433 -39.04 8.69 -16.20
CA LEU A 433 -37.67 8.19 -16.03
C LEU A 433 -37.38 7.82 -14.57
N VAL A 434 -37.80 8.67 -13.63
CA VAL A 434 -37.67 8.45 -12.19
C VAL A 434 -38.54 7.28 -11.73
N GLU A 435 -39.73 7.13 -12.33
CA GLU A 435 -40.63 6.00 -12.09
C GLU A 435 -39.97 4.66 -12.45
N ASN A 436 -39.43 4.55 -13.66
CA ASN A 436 -38.76 3.33 -14.12
C ASN A 436 -37.47 3.06 -13.34
N LEU A 437 -36.71 4.11 -12.99
CA LEU A 437 -35.49 3.97 -12.19
C LEU A 437 -35.79 3.50 -10.77
N PHE A 438 -36.84 4.04 -10.15
CA PHE A 438 -37.28 3.60 -8.84
C PHE A 438 -37.75 2.14 -8.88
N GLU A 439 -38.54 1.73 -9.87
CA GLU A 439 -39.03 0.35 -10.01
C GLU A 439 -37.87 -0.67 -10.11
N VAL A 440 -36.86 -0.39 -10.94
CA VAL A 440 -35.71 -1.29 -11.12
C VAL A 440 -34.80 -1.32 -9.89
N ILE A 441 -34.52 -0.17 -9.27
CA ILE A 441 -33.65 -0.10 -8.08
C ILE A 441 -34.34 -0.71 -6.86
N SER A 442 -35.62 -0.37 -6.62
CA SER A 442 -36.36 -0.87 -5.46
C SER A 442 -36.47 -2.39 -5.48
N ALA A 443 -36.79 -3.00 -6.64
CA ALA A 443 -36.81 -4.45 -6.79
C ALA A 443 -35.44 -5.10 -6.52
N ARG A 444 -34.36 -4.53 -7.08
CA ARG A 444 -33.00 -5.08 -6.89
C ARG A 444 -32.43 -4.89 -5.49
N VAL A 445 -32.83 -3.85 -4.77
CA VAL A 445 -32.44 -3.63 -3.37
C VAL A 445 -33.28 -4.50 -2.44
N ALA A 446 -34.56 -4.70 -2.72
CA ALA A 446 -35.41 -5.61 -1.95
C ALA A 446 -34.97 -7.07 -2.04
N GLU A 447 -34.45 -7.51 -3.20
CA GLU A 447 -33.91 -8.87 -3.41
C GLU A 447 -32.63 -9.14 -2.62
N ASP A 448 -31.75 -8.15 -2.47
CA ASP A 448 -30.46 -8.32 -1.78
C ASP A 448 -29.99 -7.02 -1.11
N PRO A 449 -30.52 -6.69 0.10
CA PRO A 449 -30.22 -5.44 0.79
C PRO A 449 -28.79 -5.37 1.32
N SER A 450 -28.08 -6.51 1.41
CA SER A 450 -26.75 -6.62 2.02
C SER A 450 -25.57 -6.42 1.05
N ARG A 451 -25.77 -6.73 -0.24
CA ARG A 451 -24.67 -6.97 -1.18
C ARG A 451 -24.36 -5.81 -2.12
N LYS A 452 -25.25 -4.80 -2.21
CA LYS A 452 -25.16 -3.70 -3.19
C LYS A 452 -25.20 -2.32 -2.53
N THR A 453 -24.13 -1.95 -1.84
CA THR A 453 -23.96 -0.63 -1.19
C THR A 453 -24.18 0.52 -2.18
N SER A 454 -23.68 0.42 -3.41
CA SER A 454 -23.89 1.42 -4.46
C SER A 454 -25.37 1.68 -4.76
N LEU A 455 -26.17 0.63 -5.01
CA LEU A 455 -27.61 0.77 -5.30
C LEU A 455 -28.41 1.36 -4.13
N SER A 456 -28.01 1.06 -2.90
CA SER A 456 -28.64 1.65 -1.71
C SER A 456 -28.41 3.17 -1.63
N VAL A 457 -27.24 3.67 -2.09
CA VAL A 457 -26.94 5.09 -2.19
C VAL A 457 -27.80 5.75 -3.29
N TRP A 458 -27.95 5.10 -4.45
CA TRP A 458 -28.89 5.57 -5.49
C TRP A 458 -30.33 5.66 -4.96
N LEU A 459 -30.82 4.61 -4.30
CA LEU A 459 -32.16 4.57 -3.72
C LEU A 459 -32.38 5.70 -2.69
N ARG A 460 -31.39 5.93 -1.81
CA ARG A 460 -31.42 7.01 -0.82
C ARG A 460 -31.59 8.37 -1.49
N TRP A 461 -30.83 8.67 -2.54
CA TRP A 461 -30.91 9.96 -3.22
C TRP A 461 -32.20 10.12 -4.04
N ILE A 462 -32.71 9.06 -4.65
CA ILE A 462 -34.00 9.07 -5.36
C ILE A 462 -35.15 9.36 -4.39
N LEU A 463 -35.18 8.68 -3.25
CA LEU A 463 -36.21 8.93 -2.22
C LEU A 463 -36.10 10.33 -1.62
N LEU A 464 -34.88 10.84 -1.42
CA LEU A 464 -34.67 12.17 -0.86
C LEU A 464 -35.04 13.30 -1.83
N ALA A 465 -34.78 13.12 -3.14
CA ALA A 465 -35.11 14.11 -4.17
C ALA A 465 -36.57 14.02 -4.66
N HIS A 466 -37.09 12.80 -4.85
CA HIS A 466 -38.37 12.55 -5.53
C HIS A 466 -39.38 11.74 -4.70
N GLY A 467 -39.11 11.47 -3.41
CA GLY A 467 -40.02 10.71 -2.54
C GLY A 467 -41.42 11.32 -2.41
N GLY A 468 -41.55 12.65 -2.53
CA GLY A 468 -42.84 13.33 -2.55
C GLY A 468 -43.69 13.06 -3.80
N HIS A 469 -43.07 12.71 -4.92
CA HIS A 469 -43.76 12.30 -6.15
C HIS A 469 -44.12 10.81 -6.07
N ILE A 470 -43.17 9.97 -5.66
CA ILE A 470 -43.32 8.51 -5.54
C ILE A 470 -44.43 8.14 -4.54
N SER A 471 -44.49 8.81 -3.39
CA SER A 471 -45.50 8.56 -2.34
C SER A 471 -46.95 8.85 -2.74
N LYS A 472 -47.18 9.69 -3.76
CA LYS A 472 -48.53 10.00 -4.25
C LYS A 472 -49.04 8.95 -5.24
N GLN A 473 -48.17 8.10 -5.77
CA GLN A 473 -48.51 7.13 -6.79
C GLN A 473 -48.83 5.77 -6.16
N LYS A 474 -50.08 5.33 -6.29
CA LYS A 474 -50.51 4.02 -5.77
C LYS A 474 -49.81 2.83 -6.41
N ARG A 475 -49.25 2.98 -7.62
CA ARG A 475 -48.54 1.91 -8.34
C ARG A 475 -47.30 1.40 -7.61
N PHE A 476 -46.66 2.23 -6.77
CA PHE A 476 -45.44 1.87 -6.05
C PHE A 476 -45.67 1.37 -4.62
N ALA A 477 -46.92 1.28 -4.17
CA ALA A 477 -47.22 0.84 -2.82
C ALA A 477 -46.67 -0.56 -2.52
N ASP A 478 -46.78 -1.48 -3.48
CA ASP A 478 -46.31 -2.86 -3.32
C ASP A 478 -44.77 -2.95 -3.28
N ASN A 479 -44.08 -2.21 -4.16
CA ASN A 479 -42.61 -2.13 -4.15
C ASN A 479 -42.07 -1.48 -2.88
N LEU A 480 -42.77 -0.47 -2.35
CA LEU A 480 -42.40 0.19 -1.11
C LEU A 480 -42.61 -0.74 0.10
N HIS A 481 -43.68 -1.54 0.10
CA HIS A 481 -43.94 -2.54 1.12
C HIS A 481 -42.91 -3.68 1.08
N ALA A 482 -42.56 -4.17 -0.11
CA ALA A 482 -41.51 -5.18 -0.28
C ALA A 482 -40.13 -4.66 0.18
N LEU A 483 -39.80 -3.41 -0.15
CA LEU A 483 -38.58 -2.75 0.31
C LEU A 483 -38.60 -2.56 1.84
N GLN A 484 -39.71 -2.14 2.42
CA GLN A 484 -39.85 -1.97 3.87
C GLN A 484 -39.66 -3.31 4.61
N SER A 485 -40.33 -4.38 4.17
CA SER A 485 -40.19 -5.71 4.76
C SER A 485 -38.74 -6.20 4.70
N SER A 486 -38.08 -6.04 3.54
CA SER A 486 -36.68 -6.44 3.34
C SER A 486 -35.71 -5.65 4.24
N LEU A 487 -35.97 -4.35 4.46
CA LEU A 487 -35.18 -3.52 5.37
C LEU A 487 -35.45 -3.84 6.85
N GLU A 488 -36.69 -4.12 7.23
CA GLU A 488 -37.06 -4.56 8.59
C GLU A 488 -36.41 -5.90 8.93
N ASP A 489 -36.43 -6.86 8.01
CA ASP A 489 -35.72 -8.14 8.14
C ASP A 489 -34.20 -7.93 8.34
N GLY A 490 -33.63 -6.94 7.62
CA GLY A 490 -32.24 -6.52 7.78
C GLY A 490 -31.95 -5.90 9.16
N MET A 491 -32.86 -5.08 9.69
CA MET A 491 -32.74 -4.48 11.02
C MET A 491 -32.83 -5.52 12.14
N ASP A 492 -33.72 -6.49 12.01
CA ASP A 492 -33.84 -7.60 12.94
C ASP A 492 -32.59 -8.48 12.93
N LEU A 493 -31.99 -8.70 11.76
CA LEU A 493 -30.71 -9.40 11.63
C LEU A 493 -29.55 -8.58 12.22
N MET A 494 -29.54 -7.26 12.07
CA MET A 494 -28.50 -6.38 12.60
C MET A 494 -28.39 -6.49 14.12
N SER A 495 -29.52 -6.58 14.85
CA SER A 495 -29.51 -6.78 16.29
C SER A 495 -28.81 -8.09 16.71
N LYS A 496 -29.03 -9.18 15.95
CA LYS A 496 -28.39 -10.48 16.15
C LYS A 496 -26.90 -10.44 15.80
N LEU A 497 -26.54 -9.74 14.72
CA LEU A 497 -25.15 -9.55 14.31
C LEU A 497 -24.35 -8.71 15.31
N LEU A 498 -24.94 -7.67 15.90
CA LEU A 498 -24.30 -6.88 16.96
C LEU A 498 -24.06 -7.72 18.22
N ALA A 499 -25.03 -8.55 18.61
CA ALA A 499 -24.84 -9.48 19.73
C ALA A 499 -23.71 -10.49 19.43
N LEU A 500 -23.64 -11.00 18.19
CA LEU A 500 -22.56 -11.89 17.74
C LEU A 500 -21.20 -11.18 17.72
N GLN A 501 -21.14 -9.95 17.20
CA GLN A 501 -19.95 -9.12 17.18
C GLN A 501 -19.43 -8.88 18.60
N GLY A 502 -20.31 -8.57 19.55
CA GLY A 502 -19.94 -8.40 20.96
C GLY A 502 -19.35 -9.68 21.56
N ARG A 503 -19.96 -10.85 21.29
CA ARG A 503 -19.42 -12.16 21.72
C ARG A 503 -18.06 -12.47 21.08
N LEU A 504 -17.90 -12.19 19.79
CA LEU A 504 -16.64 -12.41 19.07
C LEU A 504 -15.53 -11.47 19.55
N GLN A 505 -15.84 -10.19 19.81
CA GLN A 505 -14.90 -9.24 20.40
C GLN A 505 -14.46 -9.69 21.80
N LEU A 506 -15.39 -10.18 22.62
CA LEU A 506 -15.09 -10.74 23.94
C LEU A 506 -14.20 -11.99 23.84
N LEU A 507 -14.52 -12.93 22.94
CA LEU A 507 -13.68 -14.11 22.69
C LEU A 507 -12.29 -13.74 22.18
N LYS A 508 -12.20 -12.73 21.31
CA LYS A 508 -10.93 -12.20 20.81
C LYS A 508 -10.10 -11.61 21.94
N ALA A 509 -10.68 -10.75 22.79
CA ALA A 509 -10.01 -10.18 23.95
C ALA A 509 -9.56 -11.25 24.94
N GLN A 510 -10.37 -12.28 25.18
CA GLN A 510 -10.00 -13.42 26.02
C GLN A 510 -8.84 -14.24 25.43
N ALA A 511 -8.83 -14.46 24.12
CA ALA A 511 -7.74 -15.16 23.44
C ALA A 511 -6.44 -14.35 23.48
N GLU A 512 -6.51 -13.04 23.25
CA GLU A 512 -5.39 -12.12 23.36
C GLU A 512 -4.80 -12.11 24.78
N LEU A 513 -5.65 -12.08 25.82
CA LEU A 513 -5.21 -12.13 27.22
C LEU A 513 -4.56 -13.48 27.57
N ARG A 514 -5.11 -14.60 27.09
CA ARG A 514 -4.48 -15.91 27.26
C ARG A 514 -3.13 -15.98 26.57
N ASN A 515 -3.01 -15.40 25.37
CA ASN A 515 -1.76 -15.33 24.64
C ASN A 515 -0.74 -14.44 25.35
N SER A 516 -1.14 -13.29 25.90
CA SER A 516 -0.22 -12.41 26.64
C SER A 516 0.27 -13.07 27.94
N VAL A 517 -0.60 -13.78 28.66
CA VAL A 517 -0.23 -14.55 29.86
C VAL A 517 0.67 -15.74 29.51
N ALA A 518 0.34 -16.51 28.47
CA ALA A 518 1.13 -17.66 28.04
C ALA A 518 2.51 -17.27 27.49
N ASN A 519 2.60 -16.13 26.81
CA ASN A 519 3.86 -15.59 26.30
C ASN A 519 4.72 -14.92 27.38
N GLY A 520 4.22 -14.82 28.61
CA GLY A 520 5.01 -14.33 29.74
C GLY A 520 5.35 -12.85 29.66
N ASP A 521 4.52 -12.04 28.99
CA ASP A 521 4.59 -10.57 29.05
C ASP A 521 4.10 -10.07 30.43
N ASN A 522 4.75 -10.54 31.50
CA ASN A 522 4.71 -9.93 32.82
C ASN A 522 5.59 -8.66 32.78
N ALA A 523 5.10 -7.63 32.10
CA ALA A 523 5.58 -6.25 32.24
C ALA A 523 4.83 -5.47 33.34
N PHE A 524 4.00 -6.14 34.16
CA PHE A 524 3.54 -5.58 35.44
C PHE A 524 4.53 -5.98 36.54
N GLY A 525 5.69 -5.32 36.53
CA GLY A 525 6.78 -5.61 37.43
C GLY A 525 7.68 -4.40 37.66
N ALA A 526 7.25 -3.57 38.61
CA ALA A 526 8.04 -2.65 39.42
C ALA A 526 8.37 -1.24 38.88
N ASP A 527 7.85 -0.29 39.66
CA ASP A 527 8.36 1.07 39.93
C ASP A 527 7.71 2.20 39.10
N VAL A 528 6.69 2.85 39.72
CA VAL A 528 6.44 4.31 39.81
C VAL A 528 4.92 4.57 40.00
N GLU A 529 4.61 5.04 41.22
CA GLU A 529 3.48 5.92 41.61
C GLU A 529 2.04 5.42 41.43
N ALA A 530 1.67 4.49 42.33
CA ALA A 530 0.29 4.29 42.77
C ALA A 530 -0.10 5.44 43.71
N ASP A 531 -1.00 6.33 43.29
CA ASP A 531 -1.87 7.11 44.19
C ASP A 531 -2.97 7.93 43.47
N GLU A 532 -2.95 8.07 42.12
CA GLU A 532 -3.97 8.88 41.42
C GLU A 532 -4.97 8.11 40.53
N GLN A 533 -4.73 6.83 40.19
CA GLN A 533 -5.64 6.06 39.31
C GLN A 533 -6.66 5.18 40.04
N GLU A 534 -6.51 4.96 41.34
CA GLU A 534 -7.44 4.12 42.11
C GLU A 534 -8.80 4.80 42.34
N ARG A 535 -8.89 6.14 42.20
CA ARG A 535 -10.16 6.88 42.33
C ARG A 535 -11.05 6.87 41.08
N GLU A 536 -10.51 6.56 39.90
CA GLU A 536 -11.30 6.56 38.67
C GLU A 536 -11.92 5.17 38.38
N LEU A 537 -11.33 4.11 38.91
CA LEU A 537 -11.86 2.74 38.83
C LEU A 537 -13.02 2.48 39.82
N ASP A 538 -13.04 3.16 40.96
CA ASP A 538 -14.16 3.05 41.91
C ASP A 538 -15.44 3.75 41.40
N ALA A 539 -15.31 4.83 40.63
CA ALA A 539 -16.47 5.55 40.07
C ALA A 539 -17.19 4.76 38.95
N LEU A 540 -16.47 3.90 38.22
CA LEU A 540 -17.05 3.03 37.20
C LEU A 540 -17.76 1.80 37.81
N ASN A 541 -17.29 1.32 38.96
CA ASN A 541 -17.87 0.15 39.63
C ASN A 541 -19.22 0.47 40.32
N ASP A 542 -19.40 1.69 40.83
CA ASP A 542 -20.67 2.13 41.42
C ASP A 542 -21.80 2.30 40.39
N THR A 543 -21.46 2.57 39.13
CA THR A 543 -22.46 2.72 38.05
C THR A 543 -22.97 1.36 37.53
N PHE A 544 -22.18 0.29 37.70
CA PHE A 544 -22.57 -1.07 37.28
C PHE A 544 -23.40 -1.81 38.35
N ASN A 545 -23.20 -1.49 39.63
CA ASN A 545 -23.91 -2.13 40.73
C ASN A 545 -25.40 -1.70 40.86
N THR A 546 -25.85 -0.64 40.18
CA THR A 546 -27.28 -0.24 40.24
C THR A 546 -28.20 -1.07 39.33
N THR A 547 -27.65 -1.90 38.44
CA THR A 547 -28.45 -2.73 37.51
C THR A 547 -28.35 -4.23 37.80
N ALA A 548 -27.52 -4.63 38.76
CA ALA A 548 -27.23 -6.03 39.09
C ALA A 548 -28.05 -6.57 40.28
N ASN A 549 -29.30 -6.10 40.45
CA ASN A 549 -30.27 -6.70 41.37
C ASN A 549 -31.21 -7.70 40.67
N ILE A 550 -30.65 -8.41 39.69
CA ILE A 550 -31.22 -9.65 39.15
C ILE A 550 -30.19 -10.75 39.47
N GLU A 551 -30.12 -11.04 40.77
CA GLU A 551 -29.99 -12.40 41.34
C GLU A 551 -30.61 -13.44 40.36
N GLU A 552 -30.09 -14.63 40.09
CA GLU A 552 -29.12 -15.52 40.72
C GLU A 552 -29.10 -16.79 39.83
N SER A 553 -28.08 -17.64 39.95
CA SER A 553 -27.94 -18.96 39.31
C SER A 553 -27.25 -19.01 37.93
N VAL A 554 -25.94 -18.80 37.94
CA VAL A 554 -25.05 -19.45 36.96
C VAL A 554 -24.25 -20.51 37.69
N ILE A 555 -24.75 -21.74 37.64
CA ILE A 555 -24.06 -22.94 38.12
C ILE A 555 -22.90 -23.23 37.16
N TYR A 556 -21.68 -23.22 37.68
CA TYR A 556 -20.48 -23.64 36.95
C TYR A 556 -20.55 -25.15 36.70
N ALA A 557 -20.91 -25.55 35.47
CA ALA A 557 -20.72 -26.91 35.00
C ALA A 557 -19.27 -27.07 34.52
N ASN A 558 -18.40 -27.49 35.42
CA ASN A 558 -17.12 -28.09 35.05
C ASN A 558 -17.43 -29.40 34.29
N GLY A 559 -17.00 -29.46 33.03
CA GLY A 559 -17.07 -30.67 32.23
C GLY A 559 -15.98 -31.65 32.65
N GLU A 560 -16.40 -32.78 33.22
CA GLU A 560 -15.62 -34.02 33.24
C GLU A 560 -16.63 -35.19 33.32
N ASN A 561 -16.59 -36.05 32.29
CA ASN A 561 -17.15 -37.41 32.18
C ASN A 561 -18.46 -37.78 32.90
N ASP A 562 -19.46 -38.24 32.15
CA ASP A 562 -19.91 -39.63 32.32
C ASP A 562 -20.90 -40.08 31.22
N ASP A 563 -20.79 -41.37 30.93
CA ASP A 563 -21.52 -42.23 30.01
C ASP A 563 -23.01 -41.91 29.80
N PHE A 564 -23.43 -41.92 28.53
CA PHE A 564 -24.83 -42.10 28.16
C PHE A 564 -24.97 -43.28 27.19
N GLU A 565 -24.66 -44.47 27.69
CA GLU A 565 -25.29 -45.70 27.21
C GLU A 565 -26.59 -45.94 27.99
N ASP A 566 -27.60 -46.38 27.24
CA ASP A 566 -28.74 -47.20 27.67
C ASP A 566 -29.88 -46.55 28.47
N ALA A 567 -30.94 -46.15 27.75
CA ALA A 567 -32.34 -46.50 28.09
C ALA A 567 -33.34 -45.74 27.21
N LEU A 568 -33.72 -46.32 26.07
CA LEU A 568 -35.13 -46.50 25.71
C LEU A 568 -35.23 -47.34 24.45
N SER A 569 -35.01 -48.63 24.68
CA SER A 569 -35.55 -49.70 23.89
C SER A 569 -37.09 -49.71 23.94
N THR A 570 -37.67 -50.11 22.82
CA THR A 570 -38.94 -50.86 22.70
C THR A 570 -40.26 -50.07 22.74
N GLN A 571 -40.81 -49.78 21.55
CA GLN A 571 -41.97 -50.55 21.09
C GLN A 571 -42.12 -50.50 19.55
N ALA A 572 -42.02 -51.71 18.98
CA ALA A 572 -42.49 -52.13 17.67
C ALA A 572 -44.02 -51.92 17.55
N ASP A 573 -44.72 -51.93 16.43
CA ASP A 573 -44.61 -52.63 15.14
C ASP A 573 -45.60 -51.90 14.20
N THR A 574 -45.33 -51.79 12.89
CA THR A 574 -46.18 -52.41 11.84
C THR A 574 -45.72 -52.08 10.41
N ALA A 575 -45.36 -53.17 9.71
CA ALA A 575 -45.68 -53.52 8.32
C ALA A 575 -45.11 -52.70 7.14
N LYS A 576 -44.14 -53.35 6.48
CA LYS A 576 -44.12 -53.73 5.05
C LYS A 576 -44.71 -52.72 4.04
N ASP A 577 -43.86 -52.20 3.16
CA ASP A 577 -43.96 -52.68 1.77
C ASP A 577 -42.66 -52.49 0.97
N ASP A 578 -42.50 -53.45 0.08
CA ASP A 578 -41.35 -53.87 -0.69
C ASP A 578 -41.51 -53.35 -2.11
N ILE A 579 -40.66 -52.41 -2.57
CA ILE A 579 -40.64 -52.01 -3.98
C ILE A 579 -39.20 -51.73 -4.45
N SER A 580 -38.61 -52.75 -5.05
CA SER A 580 -37.58 -52.66 -6.09
C SER A 580 -38.21 -52.29 -7.43
N TYR A 581 -37.61 -51.37 -8.19
CA TYR A 581 -37.74 -51.36 -9.65
C TYR A 581 -36.39 -51.11 -10.31
N GLU A 582 -35.87 -52.23 -10.80
CA GLU A 582 -35.27 -52.47 -12.11
C GLU A 582 -35.33 -51.36 -13.17
N ASN A 583 -34.17 -51.21 -13.83
CA ASN A 583 -33.94 -51.32 -15.27
C ASN A 583 -34.76 -50.48 -16.26
N GLY A 584 -34.02 -49.76 -17.11
CA GLY A 584 -34.55 -49.10 -18.31
C GLY A 584 -33.41 -48.59 -19.19
N GLU A 585 -32.73 -49.50 -19.89
CA GLU A 585 -32.06 -49.22 -21.17
C GLU A 585 -33.14 -48.86 -22.21
N GLU A 586 -32.88 -47.87 -23.07
CA GLU A 586 -33.27 -47.90 -24.49
C GLU A 586 -32.59 -46.76 -25.28
N ASP A 587 -31.65 -47.18 -26.13
CA ASP A 587 -31.63 -46.99 -27.59
C ASP A 587 -31.80 -45.61 -28.27
N THR A 588 -30.72 -45.26 -28.98
CA THR A 588 -30.62 -44.87 -30.40
C THR A 588 -31.58 -43.82 -30.98
N VAL A 589 -31.01 -42.70 -31.45
CA VAL A 589 -31.35 -42.16 -32.78
C VAL A 589 -30.08 -41.57 -33.43
N ASP A 590 -29.68 -42.21 -34.54
CA ASP A 590 -28.79 -41.66 -35.56
C ASP A 590 -29.49 -40.51 -36.32
N GLU A 591 -28.81 -39.40 -36.57
CA GLU A 591 -29.09 -38.58 -37.77
C GLU A 591 -27.79 -38.18 -38.46
N ASP A 592 -27.48 -38.97 -39.49
CA ASP A 592 -26.54 -38.69 -40.56
C ASP A 592 -27.27 -37.84 -41.62
N VAL A 593 -26.82 -36.59 -41.83
CA VAL A 593 -27.24 -35.76 -42.97
C VAL A 593 -26.07 -35.64 -43.92
N THR A 594 -26.09 -36.48 -44.95
CA THR A 594 -25.30 -36.32 -46.18
C THR A 594 -26.11 -35.58 -47.24
N ALA A 595 -25.41 -34.71 -48.00
CA ALA A 595 -25.63 -34.23 -49.37
C ALA A 595 -25.44 -32.69 -49.46
N SER A 596 -24.26 -32.21 -49.86
CA SER A 596 -23.83 -32.04 -51.26
C SER A 596 -24.64 -30.99 -52.02
N THR A 597 -24.08 -29.78 -52.15
CA THR A 597 -24.24 -28.98 -53.37
C THR A 597 -23.02 -28.09 -53.59
N LYS A 598 -22.19 -28.52 -54.55
CA LYS A 598 -21.09 -27.84 -55.27
C LYS A 598 -19.79 -27.52 -54.54
#